data_AF-A0A8T5QT75-F1
#
_entry.id   AF-A0A8T5QT75-F1
#
_cell.length_a   1.000
_cell.length_b   1.000
_cell.length_c   1.000
_cell.angle_alpha   90.00
_cell.angle_beta   90.00
_cell.angle_gamma   90.00
#
_symmetry.space_group_name_H-M   'P 1'
#
loop_
_entity.id
_entity.type
_entity.pdbx_description
1 polymer ?
#
loop_
_entity_poly.entity_id
_entity_poly.type
_entity_poly.pdbx_seq_one_letter_code
_entity_poly.pdbx_strand_id
1 'polypeptide(L)'
;MNKKAVVKHGLALIVVLILIVFILIIFLPFGEKTAEAGEKIIADTKCKVSVELAAKSEGVWLADLIDCPTTYIEINENDDARYVISEGLASCWDRFGEGELKLFEHHPDVYGSQDKAAYCNVCYVFEFSKKVKPITDMGGYLSRNNVSRKFSLTAEPVSYFEFLQGTHIDEDTKEIYANNIFPGTIVDTSKPYAAVFVYTKDPSFFAQSYLLLKAQRAESVIGKVWYGGLGLMFGKSIGAEWWGQTVLVPYKKGELQNLCEILEE
;
A
#
# COMPACT_ATOMS: atom_id res chain seq x y z
N MET A 1 24.70 21.48 63.39
CA MET A 1 24.34 21.20 61.98
C MET A 1 24.87 22.31 61.09
N ASN A 2 25.65 21.96 60.06
CA ASN A 2 26.35 22.93 59.22
C ASN A 2 25.42 23.44 58.10
N LYS A 3 24.78 24.60 58.30
CA LYS A 3 23.75 25.14 57.38
C LYS A 3 24.23 25.30 55.93
N LYS A 4 25.54 25.48 55.71
CA LYS A 4 26.13 25.61 54.37
C LYS A 4 26.14 24.30 53.57
N ALA A 5 26.19 23.14 54.23
CA ALA A 5 26.16 21.85 53.56
C ALA A 5 24.75 21.53 53.04
N VAL A 6 23.72 21.82 53.83
CA VAL A 6 22.31 21.60 53.46
C VAL A 6 21.92 22.40 52.21
N VAL A 7 22.35 23.66 52.13
CA VAL A 7 22.07 24.52 50.96
C VAL A 7 22.77 24.03 49.69
N LYS A 8 24.01 23.54 49.79
CA LYS A 8 24.75 23.00 48.63
C LYS A 8 24.12 21.70 48.11
N HIS A 9 23.69 20.81 49.00
CA HIS A 9 23.00 19.58 48.60
C HIS A 9 21.62 19.87 47.98
N GLY A 10 20.87 20.84 48.52
CA GLY A 10 19.60 21.27 47.93
C GLY A 10 19.75 21.84 46.52
N LEU A 11 20.74 22.70 46.29
CA LEU A 11 21.00 23.27 44.97
C LEU A 11 21.39 22.20 43.93
N ALA A 12 22.26 21.26 44.31
CA ALA A 12 22.67 20.15 43.44
C ALA A 12 21.47 19.27 43.04
N LEU A 13 20.58 18.96 43.98
CA LEU A 13 19.39 18.16 43.72
C LEU A 13 18.41 18.87 42.78
N ILE A 14 18.23 20.18 42.94
CA ILE A 14 17.42 21.01 42.03
C ILE A 14 18.01 20.99 40.62
N VAL A 15 19.32 21.16 40.47
CA VAL A 15 19.99 21.13 39.15
C VAL A 15 19.82 19.77 38.47
N VAL A 16 19.98 18.67 39.21
CA VAL A 16 19.77 17.31 38.66
C VAL A 16 18.31 17.11 38.22
N LEU A 17 17.35 17.58 39.02
CA LEU A 17 15.93 17.47 38.69
C LEU A 17 15.56 18.28 37.44
N ILE A 18 16.11 19.49 37.27
CA ILE A 18 15.96 20.29 36.05
C ILE A 18 16.54 19.55 34.84
N LEU A 19 17.69 18.90 34.99
CA LEU A 19 18.34 18.12 33.92
C LEU A 19 17.48 16.92 33.48
N ILE A 20 16.88 16.20 34.43
CA ILE A 20 15.97 15.08 34.14
C ILE A 20 14.72 15.58 33.41
N VAL A 21 14.11 16.69 33.87
CA VAL A 21 12.95 17.28 33.21
C VAL A 21 13.29 17.73 31.79
N PHE A 22 14.46 18.34 31.59
CA PHE A 22 14.92 18.75 30.27
C PHE A 22 15.13 17.56 29.32
N ILE A 23 15.71 16.46 29.81
CA ILE A 23 15.84 15.21 29.07
C ILE A 23 14.45 14.67 28.71
N LEU A 24 13.52 14.58 29.66
CA LEU A 24 12.15 14.11 29.38
C LEU A 24 11.45 14.97 28.32
N ILE A 25 11.56 16.30 28.39
CA ILE A 25 10.97 17.22 27.39
C ILE A 25 11.54 16.96 25.99
N ILE A 26 12.84 16.66 25.88
CA ILE A 26 13.47 16.34 24.60
C ILE A 26 13.00 14.98 24.07
N PHE A 27 12.81 13.98 24.93
CA PHE A 27 12.45 12.62 24.52
C PHE A 27 10.94 12.39 24.33
N LEU A 28 10.07 13.19 24.93
CA LEU A 28 8.61 13.11 24.76
C LEU A 28 8.15 13.10 23.29
N PRO A 29 8.58 14.04 22.41
CA PRO A 29 8.14 14.04 21.01
C PRO A 29 8.68 12.85 20.19
N PHE A 30 9.73 12.16 20.66
CA PHE A 30 10.20 10.93 20.03
C PHE A 30 9.28 9.75 20.32
N GLY A 31 8.67 9.70 21.51
CA GLY A 31 7.78 8.61 21.92
C GLY A 31 6.55 8.46 21.01
N GLU A 32 5.88 9.57 20.70
CA GLU A 32 4.66 9.56 19.87
C GLU A 32 4.94 9.03 18.46
N LYS A 33 6.00 9.51 17.80
CA LYS A 33 6.39 9.04 16.47
C LYS A 33 6.77 7.56 16.43
N THR A 34 7.38 7.05 17.51
CA THR A 34 7.73 5.63 17.59
C THR A 34 6.51 4.72 17.80
N ALA A 35 5.47 5.22 18.47
CA ALA A 35 4.23 4.47 18.69
C ALA A 35 3.48 4.26 17.36
N GLU A 36 3.29 5.32 16.57
CA GLU A 36 2.61 5.25 15.27
C GLU A 36 3.34 4.31 14.29
N ALA A 37 4.68 4.40 14.25
CA ALA A 37 5.49 3.50 13.44
C ALA A 37 5.36 2.04 13.90
N GLY A 38 5.26 1.81 15.21
CA GLY A 38 5.09 0.49 15.81
C GLY A 38 3.74 -0.14 15.47
N GLU A 39 2.65 0.61 15.58
CA GLU A 39 1.29 0.14 15.25
C GLU A 39 1.19 -0.29 13.79
N LYS A 40 1.78 0.48 12.86
CA LYS A 40 1.84 0.11 11.45
C LYS A 40 2.58 -1.20 11.22
N ILE A 41 3.75 -1.38 11.83
CA ILE A 41 4.54 -2.62 11.69
C ILE A 41 3.77 -3.83 12.22
N ILE A 42 3.08 -3.66 13.36
CA ILE A 42 2.27 -4.73 13.95
C ILE A 42 1.09 -5.07 13.03
N ALA A 43 0.38 -4.08 12.49
CA ALA A 43 -0.73 -4.29 11.56
C ALA A 43 -0.29 -5.00 10.27
N ASP A 44 0.83 -4.55 9.67
CA ASP A 44 1.42 -5.18 8.48
C ASP A 44 1.79 -6.65 8.75
N THR A 45 2.46 -6.89 9.88
CA THR A 45 2.90 -8.25 10.26
C THR A 45 1.70 -9.16 10.52
N LYS A 46 0.69 -8.67 11.24
CA LYS A 46 -0.53 -9.43 11.54
C LYS A 46 -1.27 -9.79 10.26
N CYS A 47 -1.43 -8.83 9.35
CA CYS A 47 -2.02 -9.05 8.04
C CYS A 47 -1.25 -10.12 7.27
N LYS A 48 0.08 -9.97 7.11
CA LYS A 48 0.91 -10.93 6.37
C LYS A 48 0.83 -12.34 6.95
N VAL A 49 0.90 -12.48 8.27
CA VAL A 49 0.76 -13.79 8.94
C VAL A 49 -0.62 -14.40 8.71
N SER A 50 -1.69 -13.59 8.75
CA SER A 50 -3.05 -14.08 8.49
C SER A 50 -3.26 -14.53 7.04
N VAL A 51 -2.71 -13.78 6.08
CA VAL A 51 -2.69 -14.13 4.65
C VAL A 51 -1.91 -15.43 4.43
N GLU A 52 -0.71 -15.55 4.98
CA GLU A 52 0.09 -16.77 4.86
C GLU A 52 -0.58 -17.98 5.48
N LEU A 53 -1.28 -17.80 6.61
CA LEU A 53 -2.06 -18.86 7.26
C LEU A 53 -3.24 -19.29 6.38
N ALA A 54 -3.99 -18.33 5.82
CA ALA A 54 -5.09 -18.60 4.90
C ALA A 54 -4.61 -19.27 3.60
N ALA A 55 -3.46 -18.88 3.08
CA ALA A 55 -2.88 -19.49 1.88
C ALA A 55 -2.42 -20.95 2.10
N LYS A 56 -2.09 -21.32 3.35
CA LYS A 56 -1.65 -22.67 3.72
C LYS A 56 -2.80 -23.59 4.14
N SER A 57 -3.99 -23.05 4.37
CA SER A 57 -5.17 -23.86 4.70
C SER A 57 -5.79 -24.42 3.42
N GLU A 58 -5.35 -25.62 3.03
CA GLU A 58 -5.99 -26.36 1.93
C GLU A 58 -7.45 -26.66 2.26
N GLY A 59 -8.34 -26.50 1.28
CA GLY A 59 -9.75 -26.94 1.36
C GLY A 59 -10.69 -26.13 2.26
N VAL A 60 -10.29 -24.96 2.77
CA VAL A 60 -11.20 -24.07 3.51
C VAL A 60 -11.11 -22.64 2.99
N TRP A 61 -12.25 -22.06 2.63
CA TRP A 61 -12.34 -20.63 2.31
C TRP A 61 -12.15 -19.82 3.60
N LEU A 62 -10.92 -19.34 3.82
CA LEU A 62 -10.55 -18.57 5.02
C LEU A 62 -10.33 -17.10 4.71
N ALA A 63 -11.05 -16.54 3.73
CA ALA A 63 -11.06 -15.09 3.49
C ALA A 63 -11.39 -14.31 4.77
N ASP A 64 -12.35 -14.83 5.56
CA ASP A 64 -12.75 -14.26 6.85
C ASP A 64 -11.64 -14.28 7.93
N LEU A 65 -10.57 -15.07 7.74
CA LEU A 65 -9.41 -15.08 8.63
C LEU A 65 -8.35 -14.06 8.23
N ILE A 66 -8.44 -13.47 7.04
CA ILE A 66 -7.49 -12.45 6.58
C ILE A 66 -7.77 -11.16 7.36
N ASP A 67 -6.95 -10.88 8.36
CA ASP A 67 -7.06 -9.69 9.21
C ASP A 67 -6.11 -8.60 8.72
N CYS A 68 -6.55 -7.91 7.67
CA CYS A 68 -5.78 -6.87 7.00
C CYS A 68 -6.48 -5.50 7.09
N PRO A 69 -6.48 -4.85 8.26
CA PRO A 69 -7.18 -3.59 8.44
C PRO A 69 -6.60 -2.49 7.55
N THR A 70 -7.48 -1.64 7.03
CA THR A 70 -7.10 -0.46 6.27
C THR A 70 -6.32 0.52 7.15
N THR A 71 -5.13 0.91 6.68
CA THR A 71 -4.30 1.92 7.35
C THR A 71 -4.51 3.29 6.69
N TYR A 72 -4.84 4.31 7.48
CA TYR A 72 -4.98 5.68 6.99
C TYR A 72 -3.64 6.41 7.16
N ILE A 73 -3.20 7.09 6.10
CA ILE A 73 -1.93 7.83 6.06
C ILE A 73 -2.23 9.26 5.64
N GLU A 74 -1.95 10.22 6.51
CA GLU A 74 -1.96 11.64 6.16
C GLU A 74 -0.62 12.04 5.51
N ILE A 75 -0.69 12.62 4.32
CA ILE A 75 0.45 13.14 3.56
C ILE A 75 0.46 14.67 3.67
N ASN A 76 1.53 15.19 4.27
CA ASN A 76 1.74 16.62 4.48
C ASN A 76 2.50 17.26 3.32
N GLU A 77 2.50 18.60 3.29
CA GLU A 77 3.19 19.39 2.25
C GLU A 77 4.69 19.07 2.12
N ASN A 78 5.33 18.67 3.22
CA ASN A 78 6.77 18.38 3.27
C ASN A 78 7.10 16.91 2.98
N ASP A 79 6.10 16.04 2.90
CA ASP A 79 6.33 14.62 2.63
C ASP A 79 6.54 14.40 1.14
N ASP A 80 7.43 13.46 0.77
CA ASP A 80 7.48 12.99 -0.61
C ASP A 80 6.28 12.08 -0.88
N ALA A 81 5.17 12.66 -1.32
CA ALA A 81 3.93 11.96 -1.58
C ALA A 81 4.10 10.78 -2.56
N ARG A 82 5.02 10.88 -3.54
CA ARG A 82 5.31 9.78 -4.47
C ARG A 82 5.93 8.60 -3.75
N TYR A 83 6.92 8.87 -2.90
CA TYR A 83 7.55 7.85 -2.07
C TYR A 83 6.53 7.17 -1.15
N VAL A 84 5.74 7.95 -0.39
CA VAL A 84 4.78 7.42 0.59
C VAL A 84 3.75 6.52 -0.07
N ILE A 85 3.19 6.93 -1.21
CA ILE A 85 2.22 6.13 -1.96
C ILE A 85 2.88 4.88 -2.54
N SER A 86 4.08 5.00 -3.12
CA SER A 86 4.80 3.86 -3.71
C SER A 86 5.15 2.80 -2.66
N GLU A 87 5.61 3.22 -1.47
CA GLU A 87 5.83 2.34 -0.31
C GLU A 87 4.53 1.68 0.17
N GLY A 88 3.40 2.39 0.15
CA GLY A 88 2.11 1.82 0.48
C GLY A 88 1.63 0.79 -0.55
N LEU A 89 1.85 1.02 -1.84
CA LEU A 89 1.57 0.06 -2.90
C LEU A 89 2.43 -1.21 -2.75
N ALA A 90 3.75 -1.04 -2.56
CA ALA A 90 4.68 -2.15 -2.35
C ALA A 90 4.35 -2.94 -1.07
N SER A 91 4.06 -2.26 0.04
CA SER A 91 3.64 -2.93 1.28
C SER A 91 2.33 -3.70 1.09
N CYS A 92 1.36 -3.14 0.38
CA CYS A 92 0.12 -3.83 0.08
C CYS A 92 0.39 -5.10 -0.74
N TRP A 93 1.25 -5.04 -1.76
CA TRP A 93 1.64 -6.21 -2.54
C TRP A 93 2.38 -7.28 -1.72
N ASP A 94 3.35 -6.88 -0.89
CA ASP A 94 4.12 -7.76 0.00
C ASP A 94 3.25 -8.46 1.06
N ARG A 95 2.28 -7.75 1.64
CA ARG A 95 1.34 -8.32 2.63
C ARG A 95 0.57 -9.53 2.07
N PHE A 96 0.33 -9.55 0.75
CA PHE A 96 -0.36 -10.63 0.06
C PHE A 96 0.59 -11.61 -0.65
N GLY A 97 1.87 -11.61 -0.26
CA GLY A 97 2.88 -12.54 -0.75
C GLY A 97 3.17 -12.39 -2.23
N GLU A 98 3.14 -11.15 -2.73
CA GLU A 98 3.65 -10.80 -4.07
C GLU A 98 2.98 -11.59 -5.20
N GLY A 99 1.71 -11.98 -5.02
CA GLY A 99 0.95 -12.77 -5.99
C GLY A 99 1.37 -14.24 -6.10
N GLU A 100 2.33 -14.69 -5.30
CA GLU A 100 2.78 -16.08 -5.27
C GLU A 100 1.88 -16.98 -4.43
N LEU A 101 1.15 -16.40 -3.47
CA LEU A 101 0.25 -17.13 -2.60
C LEU A 101 -1.05 -17.51 -3.31
N LYS A 102 -1.45 -18.78 -3.15
CA LYS A 102 -2.80 -19.24 -3.49
C LYS A 102 -3.72 -18.90 -2.32
N LEU A 103 -4.25 -17.67 -2.31
CA LEU A 103 -5.08 -17.18 -1.21
C LEU A 103 -6.40 -17.94 -1.09
N PHE A 104 -6.89 -18.48 -2.21
CA PHE A 104 -8.15 -19.19 -2.26
C PHE A 104 -8.05 -20.48 -3.07
N GLU A 105 -8.41 -21.58 -2.43
CA GLU A 105 -8.70 -22.83 -3.11
C GLU A 105 -10.21 -22.98 -3.21
N HIS A 106 -10.71 -22.94 -4.44
CA HIS A 106 -12.13 -22.84 -4.68
C HIS A 106 -12.78 -24.21 -4.48
N HIS A 107 -13.74 -24.29 -3.56
CA HIS A 107 -14.66 -25.41 -3.44
C HIS A 107 -15.85 -25.16 -4.39
N PRO A 108 -15.96 -25.91 -5.52
CA PRO A 108 -16.98 -25.68 -6.54
C PRO A 108 -18.43 -25.77 -6.02
N ASP A 109 -18.59 -26.43 -4.87
CA ASP A 109 -19.84 -26.69 -4.18
C ASP A 109 -20.37 -25.51 -3.36
N VAL A 110 -19.55 -24.50 -3.04
CA VAL A 110 -19.93 -23.38 -2.17
C VAL A 110 -20.26 -22.10 -2.95
N TYR A 111 -19.53 -21.80 -4.03
CA TYR A 111 -19.56 -20.47 -4.69
C TYR A 111 -20.13 -20.45 -6.12
N GLY A 112 -20.84 -21.50 -6.55
CA GLY A 112 -21.41 -21.55 -7.91
C GLY A 112 -20.33 -21.65 -9.00
N SER A 113 -20.70 -21.45 -10.26
CA SER A 113 -19.85 -21.76 -11.43
C SER A 113 -18.56 -20.92 -11.53
N GLN A 114 -17.51 -21.42 -10.87
CA GLN A 114 -16.08 -21.51 -11.17
C GLN A 114 -15.24 -20.32 -11.69
N ASP A 115 -15.78 -19.28 -12.32
CA ASP A 115 -14.92 -18.39 -13.14
C ASP A 115 -14.78 -16.94 -12.64
N LYS A 116 -15.54 -16.50 -11.63
CA LYS A 116 -15.61 -15.06 -11.26
C LYS A 116 -15.12 -14.72 -9.86
N ALA A 117 -14.54 -15.68 -9.17
CA ALA A 117 -14.06 -15.44 -7.81
C ALA A 117 -13.02 -14.35 -7.78
N ALA A 118 -13.20 -13.45 -6.83
CA ALA A 118 -12.31 -12.35 -6.64
C ALA A 118 -12.28 -11.96 -5.15
N TYR A 119 -11.24 -11.23 -4.80
CA TYR A 119 -10.99 -10.75 -3.46
C TYR A 119 -10.41 -9.35 -3.56
N CYS A 120 -10.82 -8.49 -2.65
CA CYS A 120 -10.50 -7.07 -2.66
C CYS A 120 -10.17 -6.64 -1.24
N ASN A 121 -8.99 -6.04 -1.04
CA ASN A 121 -8.64 -5.46 0.24
C ASN A 121 -8.07 -4.05 0.09
N VAL A 122 -8.63 -3.12 0.86
CA VAL A 122 -8.12 -1.75 0.93
C VAL A 122 -6.99 -1.70 1.96
N CYS A 123 -5.74 -1.80 1.51
CA CYS A 123 -4.57 -1.80 2.40
C CYS A 123 -4.33 -0.43 3.04
N TYR A 124 -4.38 0.62 2.21
CA TYR A 124 -4.04 1.97 2.62
C TYR A 124 -5.02 2.98 2.06
N VAL A 125 -5.32 4.03 2.84
CA VAL A 125 -5.98 5.25 2.38
C VAL A 125 -5.05 6.42 2.63
N PHE A 126 -4.63 7.08 1.55
CA PHE A 126 -3.80 8.28 1.55
C PHE A 126 -4.70 9.50 1.55
N GLU A 127 -4.62 10.29 2.60
CA GLU A 127 -5.29 11.57 2.75
C GLU A 127 -4.26 12.69 2.57
N PHE A 128 -4.62 13.75 1.87
CA PHE A 128 -3.68 14.84 1.56
C PHE A 128 -4.07 16.09 2.33
N SER A 129 -3.09 16.71 2.99
CA SER A 129 -3.28 18.04 3.54
C SER A 129 -3.58 19.05 2.41
N LYS A 130 -4.33 20.12 2.71
CA LYS A 130 -4.81 21.11 1.71
C LYS A 130 -3.71 21.78 0.87
N LYS A 131 -2.43 21.63 1.26
CA LYS A 131 -1.28 22.28 0.62
C LYS A 131 -0.46 21.35 -0.26
N VAL A 132 -0.74 20.04 -0.28
CA VAL A 132 0.00 19.11 -1.14
C VAL A 132 -0.33 19.41 -2.61
N LYS A 133 0.70 19.66 -3.41
CA LYS A 133 0.55 19.90 -4.85
C LYS A 133 0.11 18.62 -5.56
N PRO A 134 -0.66 18.71 -6.67
CA PRO A 134 -0.99 17.56 -7.49
C PRO A 134 0.27 16.78 -7.88
N ILE A 135 0.21 15.46 -7.76
CA ILE A 135 1.38 14.61 -8.03
C ILE A 135 1.42 14.32 -9.52
N THR A 136 2.47 14.78 -10.18
CA THR A 136 2.74 14.48 -11.59
C THR A 136 3.76 13.35 -11.72
N ASP A 137 3.67 12.58 -12.80
CA ASP A 137 4.66 11.56 -13.17
C ASP A 137 4.83 10.45 -12.11
N MET A 138 3.71 9.94 -11.59
CA MET A 138 3.74 8.82 -10.63
C MET A 138 4.29 7.55 -11.28
N GLY A 139 3.90 7.25 -12.53
CA GLY A 139 4.38 6.06 -13.21
C GLY A 139 5.88 6.09 -13.51
N GLY A 140 6.41 7.22 -13.98
CA GLY A 140 7.85 7.39 -14.13
C GLY A 140 8.60 7.31 -12.80
N TYR A 141 7.98 7.74 -11.69
CA TYR A 141 8.53 7.53 -10.36
C TYR A 141 8.62 6.04 -10.01
N LEU A 142 7.54 5.27 -10.19
CA LEU A 142 7.51 3.83 -9.92
C LEU A 142 8.54 3.06 -10.76
N SER A 143 8.75 3.45 -12.01
CA SER A 143 9.73 2.80 -12.91
C SER A 143 11.19 3.11 -12.56
N ARG A 144 11.49 4.33 -12.08
CA ARG A 144 12.88 4.77 -11.86
C ARG A 144 13.38 4.66 -10.42
N ASN A 145 12.47 4.53 -9.45
CA ASN A 145 12.83 4.45 -8.04
C ASN A 145 12.76 3.02 -7.55
N ASN A 146 13.74 2.67 -6.72
CA ASN A 146 13.85 1.33 -6.16
C ASN A 146 12.96 1.17 -4.94
N VAL A 147 12.40 -0.02 -4.82
CA VAL A 147 11.65 -0.46 -3.65
C VAL A 147 12.59 -0.50 -2.43
N SER A 148 12.06 -0.20 -1.24
CA SER A 148 12.87 -0.32 -0.01
C SER A 148 13.39 -1.75 0.18
N ARG A 149 14.62 -1.88 0.71
CA ARG A 149 15.27 -3.18 0.98
C ARG A 149 14.49 -4.11 1.91
N LYS A 150 13.50 -3.59 2.63
CA LYS A 150 12.62 -4.42 3.47
C LYS A 150 11.69 -5.33 2.66
N PHE A 151 11.44 -4.99 1.39
CA PHE A 151 10.56 -5.74 0.49
C PHE A 151 11.34 -6.68 -0.42
N SER A 152 12.50 -6.25 -0.95
CA SER A 152 13.36 -7.12 -1.75
C SER A 152 14.69 -7.40 -1.05
N LEU A 153 14.97 -8.69 -0.86
CA LEU A 153 16.24 -9.21 -0.33
C LEU A 153 17.30 -9.43 -1.44
N THR A 154 16.97 -9.13 -2.70
CA THR A 154 17.91 -9.28 -3.81
C THR A 154 19.10 -8.34 -3.64
N ALA A 155 20.28 -8.79 -4.07
CA ALA A 155 21.47 -7.94 -4.08
C ALA A 155 21.32 -6.75 -5.05
N GLU A 156 20.59 -6.97 -6.14
CA GLU A 156 20.31 -5.98 -7.16
C GLU A 156 19.08 -5.15 -6.77
N PRO A 157 19.12 -3.82 -6.98
CA PRO A 157 17.98 -2.95 -6.74
C PRO A 157 16.84 -3.27 -7.71
N VAL A 158 15.63 -3.42 -7.18
CA VAL A 158 14.40 -3.65 -7.96
C VAL A 158 13.56 -2.38 -7.93
N SER A 159 13.09 -1.92 -9.08
CA SER A 159 12.17 -0.77 -9.14
C SER A 159 10.82 -1.10 -8.51
N TYR A 160 10.07 -0.09 -8.04
CA TYR A 160 8.69 -0.34 -7.59
C TYR A 160 7.85 -1.01 -8.68
N PHE A 161 8.04 -0.58 -9.93
CA PHE A 161 7.32 -1.14 -11.06
C PHE A 161 7.60 -2.64 -11.25
N GLU A 162 8.87 -3.06 -11.28
CA GLU A 162 9.23 -4.49 -11.37
C GLU A 162 8.70 -5.28 -10.16
N PHE A 163 8.84 -4.72 -8.96
CA PHE A 163 8.37 -5.38 -7.73
C PHE A 163 6.86 -5.64 -7.78
N LEU A 164 6.07 -4.65 -8.17
CA LEU A 164 4.60 -4.76 -8.29
C LEU A 164 4.15 -5.67 -9.44
N GLN A 165 5.01 -5.93 -10.42
CA GLN A 165 4.76 -6.87 -11.53
C GLN A 165 5.18 -8.29 -11.20
N GLY A 166 5.93 -8.51 -10.11
CA GLY A 166 6.50 -9.83 -9.78
C GLY A 166 7.41 -10.39 -10.87
N THR A 167 7.98 -9.55 -11.73
CA THR A 167 8.86 -10.00 -12.81
C THR A 167 9.92 -8.96 -13.16
N HIS A 168 11.08 -9.43 -13.58
CA HIS A 168 12.13 -8.56 -14.09
C HIS A 168 11.76 -8.08 -15.50
N ILE A 169 11.91 -6.77 -15.70
CA ILE A 169 11.61 -6.10 -16.95
C ILE A 169 12.92 -5.53 -17.47
N ASP A 170 13.21 -5.70 -18.76
CA ASP A 170 14.40 -5.12 -19.35
C ASP A 170 14.31 -3.57 -19.39
N GLU A 171 15.46 -2.89 -19.39
CA GLU A 171 15.53 -1.43 -19.31
C GLU A 171 14.82 -0.72 -20.46
N ASP A 172 14.88 -1.27 -21.68
CA ASP A 172 14.19 -0.70 -22.85
C ASP A 172 12.68 -0.73 -22.64
N THR A 173 12.15 -1.85 -22.15
CA THR A 173 10.74 -1.99 -21.78
C THR A 173 10.38 -1.02 -20.65
N LYS A 174 11.19 -0.90 -19.58
CA LYS A 174 10.94 0.08 -18.51
C LYS A 174 10.83 1.50 -19.03
N GLU A 175 11.73 1.90 -19.93
CA GLU A 175 11.73 3.23 -20.53
C GLU A 175 10.48 3.45 -21.39
N ILE A 176 10.05 2.44 -22.15
CA ILE A 176 8.81 2.48 -22.92
C ILE A 176 7.60 2.68 -22.00
N TYR A 177 7.51 1.95 -20.89
CA TYR A 177 6.42 2.10 -19.92
C TYR A 177 6.44 3.50 -19.28
N ALA A 178 7.60 3.93 -18.78
CA ALA A 178 7.76 5.23 -18.14
C ALA A 178 7.35 6.39 -19.07
N ASN A 179 7.72 6.31 -20.35
CA ASN A 179 7.52 7.40 -21.30
C ASN A 179 6.19 7.34 -22.06
N ASN A 180 5.61 6.16 -22.32
CA ASN A 180 4.44 6.02 -23.19
C ASN A 180 3.15 5.69 -22.45
N ILE A 181 3.22 5.00 -21.31
CA ILE A 181 2.02 4.48 -20.63
C ILE A 181 1.57 5.42 -19.51
N PHE A 182 2.52 6.14 -18.90
CA PHE A 182 2.23 7.07 -17.80
C PHE A 182 2.30 8.58 -18.09
N PRO A 183 2.60 9.10 -19.30
CA PRO A 183 2.76 10.54 -19.50
C PRO A 183 1.46 11.28 -19.21
N GLY A 184 1.53 12.28 -18.34
CA GLY A 184 0.38 13.12 -17.98
C GLY A 184 -0.51 12.55 -16.87
N THR A 185 -0.10 11.49 -16.17
CA THR A 185 -0.81 11.03 -14.97
C THR A 185 -0.68 12.07 -13.85
N ILE A 186 -1.82 12.64 -13.44
CA ILE A 186 -1.92 13.58 -12.32
C ILE A 186 -2.77 12.93 -11.22
N VAL A 187 -2.18 12.73 -10.05
CA VAL A 187 -2.93 12.39 -8.83
C VAL A 187 -3.49 13.69 -8.26
N ASP A 188 -4.81 13.78 -8.24
CA ASP A 188 -5.55 14.95 -7.73
C ASP A 188 -5.55 14.95 -6.20
N THR A 189 -4.57 15.61 -5.60
CA THR A 189 -4.40 15.71 -4.14
C THR A 189 -5.52 16.46 -3.42
N SER A 190 -6.56 16.93 -4.13
CA SER A 190 -7.78 17.42 -3.47
C SER A 190 -8.69 16.30 -2.95
N LYS A 191 -8.39 15.03 -3.29
CA LYS A 191 -9.17 13.85 -2.92
C LYS A 191 -8.27 12.78 -2.31
N PRO A 192 -8.79 11.97 -1.38
CA PRO A 192 -8.05 10.82 -0.89
C PRO A 192 -7.91 9.75 -1.98
N TYR A 193 -6.87 8.94 -1.88
CA TYR A 193 -6.62 7.78 -2.75
C TYR A 193 -6.39 6.53 -1.89
N ALA A 194 -6.64 5.36 -2.45
CA ALA A 194 -6.47 4.08 -1.77
C ALA A 194 -5.52 3.17 -2.55
N ALA A 195 -4.64 2.47 -1.84
CA ALA A 195 -3.95 1.29 -2.34
C ALA A 195 -4.83 0.07 -2.08
N VAL A 196 -5.26 -0.58 -3.15
CA VAL A 196 -6.18 -1.72 -3.10
C VAL A 196 -5.49 -2.92 -3.69
N PHE A 197 -5.40 -3.99 -2.91
CA PHE A 197 -5.02 -5.30 -3.42
C PHE A 197 -6.26 -5.98 -3.98
N VAL A 198 -6.11 -6.58 -5.16
CA VAL A 198 -7.17 -7.36 -5.78
C VAL A 198 -6.59 -8.68 -6.27
N TYR A 199 -7.33 -9.76 -6.08
CA TYR A 199 -6.95 -11.10 -6.46
C TYR A 199 -8.12 -11.82 -7.13
N THR A 200 -7.96 -12.31 -8.37
CA THR A 200 -9.09 -12.91 -9.13
C THR A 200 -8.61 -13.95 -10.15
N LYS A 201 -9.50 -14.87 -10.52
CA LYS A 201 -9.30 -15.80 -11.66
C LYS A 201 -9.63 -15.18 -13.01
N ASP A 202 -10.47 -14.14 -13.04
CA ASP A 202 -10.90 -13.51 -14.29
C ASP A 202 -10.08 -12.24 -14.56
N PRO A 203 -9.03 -12.30 -15.39
CA PRO A 203 -8.26 -11.11 -15.73
C PRO A 203 -9.10 -10.07 -16.50
N SER A 204 -10.19 -10.48 -17.15
CA SER A 204 -11.10 -9.56 -17.84
C SER A 204 -11.89 -8.70 -16.86
N PHE A 205 -12.09 -9.17 -15.61
CA PHE A 205 -12.65 -8.38 -14.53
C PHE A 205 -11.86 -7.08 -14.31
N PHE A 206 -10.53 -7.14 -14.34
CA PHE A 206 -9.70 -5.94 -14.20
C PHE A 206 -9.91 -4.93 -15.33
N ALA A 207 -9.99 -5.44 -16.56
CA ALA A 207 -10.25 -4.63 -17.74
C ALA A 207 -11.68 -4.04 -17.75
N GLN A 208 -12.65 -4.75 -17.19
CA GLN A 208 -14.07 -4.40 -17.25
C GLN A 208 -14.57 -3.56 -16.05
N SER A 209 -14.16 -3.88 -14.83
CA SER A 209 -14.84 -3.39 -13.63
C SER A 209 -14.35 -2.03 -13.15
N TYR A 210 -13.06 -1.72 -13.32
CA TYR A 210 -12.51 -0.43 -12.90
C TYR A 210 -12.21 0.49 -14.09
N LEU A 211 -11.69 -0.07 -15.18
CA LEU A 211 -11.22 0.69 -16.33
C LEU A 211 -12.34 1.07 -17.29
N LEU A 212 -13.27 0.15 -17.57
CA LEU A 212 -14.41 0.39 -18.45
C LEU A 212 -15.46 1.30 -17.80
N LEU A 213 -15.75 1.11 -16.51
CA LEU A 213 -16.68 1.98 -15.75
C LEU A 213 -16.20 3.43 -15.65
N LYS A 214 -14.89 3.68 -15.56
CA LYS A 214 -14.35 5.04 -15.57
C LYS A 214 -13.96 5.57 -16.95
N ALA A 215 -13.58 4.72 -17.92
CA ALA A 215 -13.41 5.12 -19.31
C ALA A 215 -14.76 5.50 -19.97
N GLN A 216 -15.87 4.91 -19.54
CA GLN A 216 -17.22 5.29 -19.96
C GLN A 216 -17.72 6.59 -19.31
N ARG A 217 -17.21 6.96 -18.12
CA ARG A 217 -17.55 8.22 -17.43
C ARG A 217 -16.53 9.35 -17.59
N ALA A 218 -15.34 9.08 -18.14
CA ALA A 218 -14.33 10.09 -18.42
C ALA A 218 -14.64 10.80 -19.73
N GLU A 219 -14.92 12.11 -19.66
CA GLU A 219 -15.22 12.95 -20.83
C GLU A 219 -14.00 13.16 -21.76
N SER A 220 -12.77 12.93 -21.28
CA SER A 220 -11.53 13.17 -22.04
C SER A 220 -10.86 11.88 -22.55
N VAL A 221 -10.28 11.96 -23.75
CA VAL A 221 -9.49 10.90 -24.40
C VAL A 221 -8.30 10.45 -23.53
N ILE A 222 -7.70 11.38 -22.79
CA ILE A 222 -6.58 11.12 -21.86
C ILE A 222 -7.04 10.27 -20.67
N GLY A 223 -8.27 10.47 -20.17
CA GLY A 223 -8.84 9.62 -19.12
C GLY A 223 -9.01 8.17 -19.56
N LYS A 224 -9.33 7.93 -20.85
CA LYS A 224 -9.44 6.56 -21.40
C LYS A 224 -8.08 5.85 -21.49
N VAL A 225 -7.02 6.58 -21.85
CA VAL A 225 -5.64 6.08 -21.84
C VAL A 225 -5.15 5.82 -20.41
N TRP A 226 -5.53 6.68 -19.46
CA TRP A 226 -5.20 6.55 -18.03
C TRP A 226 -5.69 5.23 -17.43
N TYR A 227 -6.93 4.86 -17.75
CA TYR A 227 -7.48 3.58 -17.32
C TYR A 227 -6.82 2.41 -18.07
N GLY A 228 -6.58 2.52 -19.38
CA GLY A 228 -5.86 1.48 -20.12
C GLY A 228 -4.43 1.18 -19.60
N GLY A 229 -3.72 2.20 -19.11
CA GLY A 229 -2.33 2.06 -18.64
C GLY A 229 -2.17 1.56 -17.20
N LEU A 230 -3.08 1.91 -16.29
CA LEU A 230 -3.05 1.44 -14.90
C LEU A 230 -3.57 0.00 -14.70
N GLY A 231 -4.19 -0.59 -15.73
CA GLY A 231 -4.57 -2.01 -15.75
C GLY A 231 -3.44 -2.97 -16.10
N LEU A 232 -2.22 -2.48 -16.28
CA LEU A 232 -1.08 -3.28 -16.69
C LEU A 232 -0.12 -3.52 -15.52
N MET A 233 -0.59 -3.92 -14.34
CA MET A 233 0.29 -4.49 -13.31
C MET A 233 -0.12 -5.93 -13.04
N PHE A 234 0.41 -6.86 -13.84
CA PHE A 234 0.13 -8.28 -13.73
C PHE A 234 1.29 -8.98 -13.02
N GLY A 235 1.15 -9.15 -11.70
CA GLY A 235 1.87 -10.19 -10.97
C GLY A 235 1.30 -11.55 -11.32
N LYS A 236 1.75 -12.14 -12.43
CA LYS A 236 1.45 -13.55 -12.74
C LYS A 236 2.66 -14.39 -12.41
N SER A 237 2.56 -15.21 -11.36
CA SER A 237 3.44 -16.37 -11.25
C SER A 237 3.13 -17.33 -12.42
N ILE A 238 4.15 -17.70 -13.20
CA ILE A 238 3.98 -18.55 -14.39
C ILE A 238 3.29 -19.86 -13.98
N GLY A 239 2.07 -20.09 -14.49
CA GLY A 239 1.25 -21.27 -14.18
C GLY A 239 0.14 -21.04 -13.16
N ALA A 240 0.04 -19.86 -12.54
CA ALA A 240 -1.06 -19.53 -11.64
C ALA A 240 -2.38 -19.32 -12.40
N GLU A 241 -3.45 -19.92 -11.89
CA GLU A 241 -4.84 -19.70 -12.31
C GLU A 241 -5.37 -18.34 -11.85
N TRP A 242 -4.75 -17.78 -10.80
CA TRP A 242 -5.13 -16.52 -10.18
C TRP A 242 -4.17 -15.39 -10.51
N TRP A 243 -4.69 -14.18 -10.48
CA TRP A 243 -3.99 -12.93 -10.75
C TRP A 243 -4.11 -12.02 -9.54
N GLY A 244 -2.98 -11.61 -8.97
CA GLY A 244 -2.92 -10.59 -7.94
C GLY A 244 -2.40 -9.28 -8.50
N GLN A 245 -2.91 -8.16 -8.00
CA GLN A 245 -2.34 -6.84 -8.27
C GLN A 245 -2.66 -5.84 -7.16
N THR A 246 -1.80 -4.83 -7.02
CA THR A 246 -2.09 -3.64 -6.20
C THR A 246 -2.32 -2.43 -7.09
N VAL A 247 -3.45 -1.74 -6.89
CA VAL A 247 -3.82 -0.56 -7.67
C VAL A 247 -4.02 0.68 -6.80
N LEU A 248 -3.72 1.84 -7.37
CA LEU A 248 -3.99 3.14 -6.76
C LEU A 248 -5.30 3.71 -7.32
N VAL A 249 -6.30 3.93 -6.48
CA VAL A 249 -7.63 4.39 -6.90
C VAL A 249 -8.09 5.59 -6.07
N PRO A 250 -8.81 6.58 -6.64
CA PRO A 250 -9.48 7.61 -5.84
C PRO A 250 -10.39 6.95 -4.80
N TYR A 251 -10.25 7.35 -3.54
CA TYR A 251 -10.99 6.77 -2.44
C TYR A 251 -12.32 7.48 -2.25
N LYS A 252 -13.40 6.70 -2.34
CA LYS A 252 -14.73 7.08 -1.88
C LYS A 252 -15.31 5.87 -1.16
N LYS A 253 -15.39 5.94 0.17
CA LYS A 253 -15.71 4.81 1.03
C LYS A 253 -16.85 3.94 0.49
N GLY A 254 -18.01 4.53 0.20
CA GLY A 254 -19.18 3.76 -0.28
C GLY A 254 -19.04 3.18 -1.69
N GLU A 255 -18.30 3.82 -2.60
CA GLU A 255 -18.07 3.26 -3.95
C GLU A 255 -17.07 2.11 -3.90
N LEU A 256 -16.04 2.22 -3.06
CA LEU A 256 -14.98 1.22 -2.96
C LEU A 256 -15.40 0.01 -2.11
N GLN A 257 -16.17 0.21 -1.04
CA GLN A 257 -16.79 -0.89 -0.30
C GLN A 257 -17.72 -1.67 -1.22
N ASN A 258 -18.61 -0.99 -1.95
CA ASN A 258 -19.50 -1.67 -2.89
C ASN A 258 -18.70 -2.42 -3.98
N LEU A 259 -17.58 -1.85 -4.46
CA LEU A 259 -16.70 -2.55 -5.39
C LEU A 259 -16.10 -3.82 -4.77
N CYS A 260 -15.63 -3.78 -3.52
CA CYS A 260 -15.10 -4.96 -2.83
C CYS A 260 -16.20 -5.96 -2.43
N GLU A 261 -17.40 -5.52 -2.06
CA GLU A 261 -18.55 -6.37 -1.75
C GLU A 261 -19.04 -7.12 -3.00
N ILE A 262 -19.18 -6.43 -4.13
CA ILE A 262 -19.47 -7.05 -5.45
C ILE A 262 -18.38 -8.07 -5.84
N LEU A 263 -17.17 -7.90 -5.32
CA LEU A 263 -16.05 -8.80 -5.59
C LEU A 263 -16.08 -10.07 -4.74
N GLU A 264 -16.75 -10.03 -3.59
CA GLU A 264 -16.87 -11.17 -2.65
C GLU A 264 -18.12 -12.05 -2.94
N GLU A 265 -19.10 -11.54 -3.69
CA GLU A 265 -20.30 -12.27 -4.16
C GLU A 265 -20.03 -13.22 -5.33
#